data_AF-A0A1D3UPE5-F1
#
_entry.id   AF-A0A1D3UPE5-F1
#
_cell.length_a   1.000
_cell.length_b   1.000
_cell.length_c   1.000
_cell.angle_alpha   90.00
_cell.angle_beta   90.00
_cell.angle_gamma   90.00
#
_symmetry.space_group_name_H-M   'P 1'
#
loop_
_entity.id
_entity.type
_entity.pdbx_description
1 polymer ?
#
loop_
_entity_poly.entity_id
_entity_poly.type
_entity_poly.pdbx_seq_one_letter_code
_entity_poly.pdbx_strand_id
1 'polypeptide(L)'
;MSKINIYSFLCLFLFIGTYADERKWDMFHPSGDNVIQLSASTVAVSGIEEADDKPPQTSFLRLSTMHANPDEERFHHYGRQYSVLVKKNRQNFVWGLIMTIVVLIFAMIVIKVSLINRRLNHIHVKYIEQHQRLREWLKELKKCERRTRKRLREIEEQMKRQQMENEVVYEPILSKFHHSGEWRPTEEDWKALAQIIDKTYNGFTYRLKVTAPSLEERDIRACLLLKIGVRRKNMAPLLFMTESGVSMHHVRLYRKITGQKTKSSISLRDFIRDF
;
A
#
# COMPACT_ATOMS: atom_id res chain seq x y z
N MET A 1 -19.99 10.76 -4.60
CA MET A 1 -21.43 10.68 -4.27
C MET A 1 -22.23 10.89 -5.55
N SER A 2 -22.90 9.84 -6.03
CA SER A 2 -24.13 9.93 -6.82
C SER A 2 -24.69 8.51 -6.87
N LYS A 3 -25.74 8.25 -6.09
CA LYS A 3 -26.43 6.96 -6.06
C LYS A 3 -27.37 6.96 -7.27
N ILE A 4 -26.94 6.34 -8.37
CA ILE A 4 -27.82 6.08 -9.52
C ILE A 4 -28.83 5.03 -9.05
N ASN A 5 -30.07 5.48 -8.90
CA ASN A 5 -31.15 4.78 -8.25
C ASN A 5 -31.71 3.72 -9.23
N ILE A 6 -31.25 2.48 -9.10
CA ILE A 6 -31.65 1.31 -9.91
C ILE A 6 -33.18 1.11 -9.91
N TYR A 7 -33.87 1.55 -8.85
CA TYR A 7 -35.32 1.50 -8.73
C TYR A 7 -36.06 2.39 -9.74
N SER A 8 -35.44 3.45 -10.25
CA SER A 8 -36.08 4.35 -11.24
C SER A 8 -36.25 3.68 -12.61
N PHE A 9 -35.36 2.74 -12.96
CA PHE A 9 -35.48 1.98 -14.21
C PHE A 9 -36.44 0.80 -14.09
N LEU A 10 -36.53 0.19 -12.90
CA LEU A 10 -37.51 -0.88 -12.62
C LEU A 10 -38.96 -0.38 -12.68
N CYS A 11 -39.25 0.86 -12.22
CA CYS A 11 -40.59 1.44 -12.34
C CYS A 11 -41.02 1.72 -13.79
N LEU A 12 -40.09 2.08 -14.68
CA LEU A 12 -40.40 2.30 -16.10
C LEU A 12 -40.72 0.99 -16.83
N PHE A 13 -40.14 -0.13 -16.42
CA PHE A 13 -40.43 -1.44 -17.02
C PHE A 13 -41.79 -2.01 -16.57
N LEU A 14 -42.21 -1.77 -15.32
CA LEU A 14 -43.53 -2.18 -14.85
C LEU A 14 -44.66 -1.36 -15.51
N PHE A 15 -44.41 -0.10 -15.87
CA PHE A 15 -45.39 0.78 -16.53
C PHE A 15 -45.69 0.39 -17.99
N ILE A 16 -44.73 -0.26 -18.67
CA ILE A 16 -44.92 -0.71 -20.07
C ILE A 16 -45.71 -2.04 -20.12
N GLY A 17 -45.64 -2.87 -19.08
CA GLY A 17 -46.36 -4.14 -19.00
C GLY A 17 -47.87 -3.99 -18.78
N THR A 18 -48.32 -2.94 -18.07
CA THR A 18 -49.74 -2.72 -17.76
C THR A 18 -50.52 -2.06 -18.89
N TYR A 19 -49.86 -1.42 -19.85
CA TYR A 19 -50.55 -0.71 -20.95
C TYR A 19 -51.08 -1.63 -22.06
N ALA A 20 -50.76 -2.93 -22.03
CA ALA A 20 -51.09 -3.86 -23.11
C ALA A 20 -52.40 -4.67 -22.90
N ASP A 21 -53.08 -4.55 -21.74
CA ASP A 21 -54.10 -5.52 -21.31
C ASP A 21 -55.44 -4.90 -20.87
N GLU A 22 -55.94 -3.87 -21.57
CA GLU A 22 -57.26 -3.27 -21.31
C GLU A 22 -58.25 -3.33 -22.49
N ARG A 23 -57.92 -3.97 -23.62
CA ARG A 23 -58.80 -3.98 -24.82
C ARG A 23 -59.32 -5.35 -25.26
N LYS A 24 -59.60 -6.26 -24.31
CA LYS A 24 -60.03 -7.64 -24.66
C LYS A 24 -61.25 -8.21 -23.94
N TRP A 25 -62.02 -7.44 -23.18
CA TRP A 25 -63.16 -8.00 -22.41
C TRP A 25 -64.58 -7.73 -22.94
N ASP A 26 -64.78 -6.93 -24.00
CA ASP A 26 -66.14 -6.56 -24.45
C ASP A 26 -66.73 -7.38 -25.62
N MET A 27 -66.18 -8.54 -25.96
CA MET A 27 -66.63 -9.24 -27.17
C MET A 27 -66.83 -10.75 -27.02
N PHE A 28 -67.56 -11.19 -25.98
CA PHE A 28 -68.21 -12.51 -25.98
C PHE A 28 -69.41 -12.55 -25.02
N HIS A 29 -70.62 -12.32 -25.53
CA HIS A 29 -71.84 -12.98 -25.05
C HIS A 29 -72.85 -13.13 -26.20
N PRO A 30 -73.26 -14.37 -26.56
CA PRO A 30 -74.38 -14.63 -27.45
C PRO A 30 -75.65 -14.96 -26.63
N SER A 31 -76.71 -14.20 -26.84
CA SER A 31 -78.15 -14.54 -26.66
C SER A 31 -78.88 -13.21 -26.75
N GLY A 32 -79.69 -12.95 -27.77
CA GLY A 32 -80.92 -13.68 -28.01
C GLY A 32 -82.02 -12.92 -27.26
N ASP A 33 -82.68 -11.98 -27.96
CA ASP A 33 -84.11 -11.75 -27.80
C ASP A 33 -84.63 -10.82 -28.91
N ASN A 34 -85.68 -11.33 -29.54
CA ASN A 34 -86.45 -10.70 -30.58
C ASN A 34 -87.37 -9.66 -29.94
N VAL A 35 -87.37 -8.42 -30.44
CA VAL A 35 -88.57 -7.59 -30.44
C VAL A 35 -88.74 -6.95 -31.80
N ILE A 36 -89.83 -7.36 -32.42
CA ILE A 36 -90.41 -6.86 -33.66
C ILE A 36 -90.74 -5.38 -33.50
N GLN A 37 -90.30 -4.54 -34.43
CA GLN A 37 -91.15 -3.45 -34.89
C GLN A 37 -91.07 -3.30 -36.41
N LEU A 38 -92.09 -3.90 -37.03
CA LEU A 38 -92.46 -3.77 -38.44
C LEU A 38 -93.25 -2.47 -38.61
N SER A 39 -92.83 -1.61 -39.53
CA SER A 39 -93.68 -0.80 -40.41
C SER A 39 -92.76 -0.27 -41.53
N ALA A 40 -92.72 -0.89 -42.72
CA ALA A 40 -93.68 -0.72 -43.84
C ALA A 40 -93.79 0.77 -44.23
N SER A 41 -93.52 1.22 -45.47
CA SER A 41 -93.84 0.65 -46.79
C SER A 41 -92.86 1.22 -47.82
N THR A 42 -92.26 0.42 -48.71
CA THR A 42 -92.79 -0.15 -49.97
C THR A 42 -93.39 0.87 -50.93
N VAL A 43 -92.65 1.05 -52.02
CA VAL A 43 -92.98 1.65 -53.30
C VAL A 43 -94.24 1.02 -53.90
N ALA A 44 -95.14 1.84 -54.45
CA ALA A 44 -96.08 1.37 -55.46
C ALA A 44 -96.29 2.46 -56.51
N VAL A 45 -95.79 2.16 -57.71
CA VAL A 45 -96.20 2.77 -58.97
C VAL A 45 -97.47 2.05 -59.41
N SER A 46 -98.51 2.80 -59.75
CA SER A 46 -99.72 2.33 -60.42
C SER A 46 -99.74 2.88 -61.85
N GLY A 47 -99.99 2.00 -62.82
CA GLY A 47 -100.50 2.36 -64.14
C GLY A 47 -101.86 1.71 -64.38
N ILE A 48 -102.67 2.35 -65.22
CA ILE A 48 -103.88 1.83 -65.90
C ILE A 48 -103.66 2.20 -67.38
N GLU A 49 -103.45 1.23 -68.28
CA GLU A 49 -104.39 0.77 -69.36
C GLU A 49 -104.78 1.91 -70.34
N GLU A 50 -104.78 1.84 -71.68
CA GLU A 50 -104.81 0.75 -72.67
C GLU A 50 -104.54 1.35 -74.10
N ALA A 51 -104.08 0.50 -75.03
CA ALA A 51 -104.17 0.50 -76.52
C ALA A 51 -103.67 1.65 -77.45
N ASP A 52 -102.82 1.19 -78.39
CA ASP A 52 -102.78 1.41 -79.85
C ASP A 52 -101.83 2.43 -80.52
N ASP A 53 -101.28 1.95 -81.65
CA ASP A 53 -100.60 2.59 -82.79
C ASP A 53 -99.05 2.84 -82.81
N LYS A 54 -98.40 2.04 -83.67
CA LYS A 54 -97.17 2.19 -84.48
C LYS A 54 -95.74 2.40 -83.90
N PRO A 55 -94.69 1.83 -84.58
CA PRO A 55 -93.27 1.80 -84.19
C PRO A 55 -92.49 3.02 -84.76
N PRO A 56 -91.17 3.29 -84.54
CA PRO A 56 -90.07 2.31 -84.36
C PRO A 56 -88.86 2.70 -83.46
N GLN A 57 -88.00 1.69 -83.27
CA GLN A 57 -86.55 1.68 -83.00
C GLN A 57 -85.84 2.95 -82.50
N THR A 58 -85.04 2.81 -81.44
CA THR A 58 -83.56 2.96 -81.48
C THR A 58 -82.91 2.51 -80.15
N SER A 59 -81.71 1.96 -80.28
CA SER A 59 -80.81 1.35 -79.29
C SER A 59 -80.43 2.21 -78.08
N PHE A 60 -80.12 1.61 -76.92
CA PHE A 60 -78.77 1.59 -76.30
C PHE A 60 -78.70 0.86 -74.92
N LEU A 61 -77.53 0.25 -74.68
CA LEU A 61 -76.87 -0.10 -73.40
C LEU A 61 -77.22 -1.41 -72.65
N ARG A 62 -76.19 -2.28 -72.59
CA ARG A 62 -76.05 -3.50 -71.77
C ARG A 62 -76.22 -3.22 -70.27
N LEU A 63 -76.87 -4.13 -69.55
CA LEU A 63 -76.56 -4.44 -68.15
C LEU A 63 -76.78 -5.93 -67.86
N SER A 64 -75.69 -6.59 -67.49
CA SER A 64 -75.67 -7.94 -66.89
C SER A 64 -75.70 -7.75 -65.37
N THR A 65 -76.68 -8.30 -64.68
CA THR A 65 -76.76 -8.26 -63.21
C THR A 65 -76.57 -9.66 -62.62
N MET A 66 -75.38 -9.88 -62.05
CA MET A 66 -75.08 -10.98 -61.13
C MET A 66 -75.73 -10.71 -59.77
N HIS A 67 -76.43 -11.68 -59.20
CA HIS A 67 -77.01 -11.61 -57.86
C HIS A 67 -76.02 -12.23 -56.86
N ALA A 68 -75.25 -11.40 -56.15
CA ALA A 68 -74.24 -11.83 -55.17
C ALA A 68 -74.88 -12.23 -53.82
N ASN A 69 -74.37 -13.29 -53.19
CA ASN A 69 -74.86 -13.81 -51.91
C ASN A 69 -74.32 -12.95 -50.73
N PRO A 70 -75.19 -12.25 -49.96
CA PRO A 70 -74.78 -11.25 -48.97
C PRO A 70 -73.98 -11.81 -47.78
N ASP A 71 -74.04 -13.10 -47.50
CA ASP A 71 -73.27 -13.71 -46.40
C ASP A 71 -71.79 -13.89 -46.78
N GLU A 72 -71.48 -14.20 -48.04
CA GLU A 72 -70.12 -14.47 -48.52
C GLU A 72 -69.23 -13.21 -48.53
N GLU A 73 -69.77 -12.07 -48.93
CA GLU A 73 -69.06 -10.78 -48.88
C GLU A 73 -68.69 -10.37 -47.44
N ARG A 74 -69.57 -10.69 -46.49
CA ARG A 74 -69.35 -10.37 -45.06
C ARG A 74 -68.20 -11.21 -44.49
N PHE A 75 -68.13 -12.51 -44.79
CA PHE A 75 -66.99 -13.35 -44.39
C PHE A 75 -65.67 -12.91 -45.00
N HIS A 76 -65.65 -12.48 -46.28
CA HIS A 76 -64.44 -11.96 -46.93
C HIS A 76 -63.99 -10.61 -46.34
N HIS A 77 -64.93 -9.75 -45.95
CA HIS A 77 -64.62 -8.49 -45.28
C HIS A 77 -64.01 -8.73 -43.89
N TYR A 78 -64.62 -9.61 -43.09
CA TYR A 78 -64.06 -10.02 -41.80
C TYR A 78 -62.67 -10.64 -41.98
N GLY A 79 -62.49 -11.59 -42.90
CA GLY A 79 -61.19 -12.22 -43.19
C GLY A 79 -60.10 -11.20 -43.58
N ARG A 80 -60.43 -10.19 -44.40
CA ARG A 80 -59.51 -9.10 -44.73
C ARG A 80 -59.14 -8.27 -43.49
N GLN A 81 -60.12 -7.87 -42.68
CA GLN A 81 -59.85 -7.11 -41.46
C GLN A 81 -59.01 -7.91 -40.45
N TYR A 82 -59.32 -9.18 -40.22
CA TYR A 82 -58.54 -10.07 -39.37
C TYR A 82 -57.10 -10.21 -39.87
N SER A 83 -56.88 -10.34 -41.18
CA SER A 83 -55.52 -10.47 -41.74
C SER A 83 -54.64 -9.22 -41.53
N VAL A 84 -55.24 -8.01 -41.57
CA VAL A 84 -54.53 -6.75 -41.33
C VAL A 84 -54.17 -6.60 -39.86
N LEU A 85 -55.10 -6.94 -38.96
CA LEU A 85 -54.88 -6.91 -37.52
C LEU A 85 -53.78 -7.91 -37.11
N VAL A 86 -53.79 -9.12 -37.66
CA VAL A 86 -52.76 -10.14 -37.39
C VAL A 86 -51.38 -9.68 -37.90
N LYS A 87 -51.30 -9.05 -39.09
CA LYS A 87 -50.04 -8.50 -39.63
C LYS A 87 -49.52 -7.35 -38.77
N LYS A 88 -50.37 -6.41 -38.35
CA LYS A 88 -50.00 -5.28 -37.46
C LYS A 88 -49.60 -5.77 -36.07
N ASN A 89 -50.31 -6.74 -35.51
CA ASN A 89 -49.95 -7.35 -34.22
C ASN A 89 -48.60 -8.08 -34.30
N ARG A 90 -48.34 -8.82 -35.40
CA ARG A 90 -47.05 -9.45 -35.68
C ARG A 90 -45.93 -8.43 -35.85
N GLN A 91 -46.17 -7.32 -36.54
CA GLN A 91 -45.19 -6.25 -36.70
C GLN A 91 -44.86 -5.56 -35.36
N ASN A 92 -45.86 -5.25 -34.55
CA ASN A 92 -45.66 -4.66 -33.23
C ASN A 92 -44.86 -5.60 -32.31
N PHE A 93 -45.14 -6.91 -32.38
CA PHE A 93 -44.38 -7.91 -31.65
C PHE A 93 -42.91 -7.96 -32.08
N VAL A 94 -42.64 -7.93 -33.39
CA VAL A 94 -41.26 -7.90 -33.94
C VAL A 94 -40.51 -6.64 -33.52
N TRP A 95 -41.15 -5.46 -33.59
CA TRP A 95 -40.54 -4.21 -33.12
C TRP A 95 -40.28 -4.23 -31.61
N GLY A 96 -41.18 -4.81 -30.82
CA GLY A 96 -40.96 -5.04 -29.38
C GLY A 96 -39.72 -5.90 -29.12
N LEU A 97 -39.56 -7.01 -29.84
CA LEU A 97 -38.37 -7.86 -29.73
C LEU A 97 -37.08 -7.10 -30.07
N ILE A 98 -37.07 -6.34 -31.17
CA ILE A 98 -35.90 -5.53 -31.56
C ILE A 98 -35.55 -4.53 -30.46
N MET A 99 -36.53 -3.82 -29.90
CA MET A 99 -36.30 -2.85 -28.83
C MET A 99 -35.75 -3.52 -27.56
N THR A 100 -36.22 -4.71 -27.19
CA THR A 100 -35.66 -5.44 -26.04
C THR A 100 -34.20 -5.82 -26.25
N ILE A 101 -33.83 -6.27 -27.46
CA ILE A 101 -32.45 -6.61 -27.81
C ILE A 101 -31.55 -5.36 -27.72
N VAL A 102 -32.00 -4.22 -28.22
CA VAL A 102 -31.26 -2.95 -28.14
C VAL A 102 -31.02 -2.54 -26.70
N VAL A 103 -32.03 -2.65 -25.83
CA VAL A 103 -31.88 -2.32 -24.40
C VAL A 103 -30.90 -3.27 -23.71
N LEU A 104 -30.94 -4.56 -24.01
CA LEU A 104 -30.00 -5.54 -23.46
C LEU A 104 -28.56 -5.27 -23.90
N ILE A 105 -28.34 -4.91 -25.17
CA ILE A 105 -27.01 -4.53 -25.69
C ILE A 105 -26.48 -3.29 -24.97
N PHE A 106 -27.31 -2.26 -24.81
CA PHE A 106 -26.93 -1.05 -24.08
C PHE A 106 -26.59 -1.37 -22.61
N ALA A 107 -27.41 -2.18 -21.94
CA ALA A 107 -27.14 -2.61 -20.57
C ALA A 107 -25.80 -3.37 -20.46
N MET A 108 -25.51 -4.26 -21.42
CA MET A 108 -24.25 -5.00 -21.48
C MET A 108 -23.04 -4.08 -21.67
N ILE A 109 -23.15 -3.06 -22.52
CA ILE A 109 -22.09 -2.04 -22.71
C ILE A 109 -21.86 -1.28 -21.40
N VAL A 110 -22.92 -0.79 -20.76
CA VAL A 110 -22.83 -0.06 -19.49
C VAL A 110 -22.19 -0.93 -18.40
N ILE A 111 -22.58 -2.20 -18.29
CA ILE A 111 -21.98 -3.14 -17.35
C ILE A 111 -20.49 -3.31 -17.63
N LYS A 112 -20.09 -3.55 -18.89
CA LYS A 112 -18.68 -3.71 -19.27
C LYS A 112 -17.86 -2.46 -18.96
N VAL A 113 -18.36 -1.26 -19.31
CA VAL A 113 -17.70 0.01 -19.00
C VAL A 113 -17.56 0.21 -17.49
N SER A 114 -18.61 -0.09 -16.72
CA SER A 114 -18.57 -0.02 -15.26
C SER A 114 -17.55 -0.98 -14.65
N LEU A 115 -17.45 -2.21 -15.18
CA LEU A 115 -16.46 -3.20 -14.75
C LEU A 115 -15.02 -2.78 -15.07
N ILE A 116 -14.78 -2.26 -16.28
CA ILE A 116 -13.46 -1.74 -16.69
C ILE A 116 -13.07 -0.57 -15.80
N ASN A 117 -13.98 0.38 -15.58
CA ASN A 117 -13.73 1.55 -14.73
C ASN A 117 -13.43 1.13 -13.27
N ARG A 118 -14.16 0.14 -12.73
CA ARG A 118 -13.85 -0.43 -11.39
C ARG A 118 -12.47 -1.06 -11.33
N ARG A 119 -12.09 -1.86 -12.34
CA ARG A 119 -10.77 -2.51 -12.41
C ARG A 119 -9.65 -1.46 -12.49
N LEU A 120 -9.81 -0.45 -13.34
CA LEU A 120 -8.83 0.62 -13.51
C LEU A 120 -8.65 1.42 -12.22
N ASN A 121 -9.74 1.82 -11.56
CA ASN A 121 -9.68 2.51 -10.28
C ASN A 121 -8.98 1.67 -9.20
N HIS A 122 -9.26 0.38 -9.13
CA HIS A 122 -8.60 -0.52 -8.19
C HIS A 122 -7.08 -0.63 -8.44
N ILE A 123 -6.65 -0.74 -9.71
CA ILE A 123 -5.23 -0.72 -10.07
C ILE A 123 -4.60 0.63 -9.71
N HIS A 124 -5.27 1.73 -10.00
CA HIS A 124 -4.79 3.08 -9.73
C HIS A 124 -4.62 3.33 -8.22
N VAL A 125 -5.56 2.89 -7.39
CA VAL A 125 -5.46 2.97 -5.92
C VAL A 125 -4.26 2.16 -5.42
N LYS A 126 -4.08 0.92 -5.90
CA LYS A 126 -2.91 0.10 -5.54
C LYS A 126 -1.59 0.75 -5.95
N TYR A 127 -1.55 1.35 -7.14
CA TYR A 127 -0.39 2.10 -7.62
C TYR A 127 -0.09 3.29 -6.70
N ILE A 128 -1.09 4.10 -6.36
CA ILE A 128 -0.92 5.24 -5.44
C ILE A 128 -0.39 4.77 -4.08
N GLU A 129 -0.95 3.71 -3.52
CA GLU A 129 -0.55 3.16 -2.22
C GLU A 129 0.92 2.70 -2.24
N GLN A 130 1.34 1.97 -3.29
CA GLN A 130 2.74 1.56 -3.45
C GLN A 130 3.68 2.76 -3.58
N HIS A 131 3.28 3.78 -4.36
CA HIS A 131 4.07 5.01 -4.49
C HIS A 131 4.14 5.81 -3.19
N GLN A 132 3.08 5.82 -2.37
CA GLN A 132 3.10 6.42 -1.04
C GLN A 132 4.09 5.68 -0.12
N ARG A 133 3.99 4.34 -0.05
CA ARG A 133 4.92 3.51 0.72
C ARG A 133 6.37 3.74 0.31
N LEU A 134 6.67 3.75 -0.99
CA LEU A 134 8.02 3.99 -1.48
C LEU A 134 8.55 5.36 -1.09
N ARG A 135 7.71 6.40 -1.14
CA ARG A 135 8.10 7.76 -0.72
C ARG A 135 8.38 7.84 0.78
N GLU A 136 7.57 7.18 1.60
CA GLU A 136 7.79 7.11 3.05
C GLU A 136 9.07 6.36 3.38
N TRP A 137 9.29 5.20 2.75
CA TRP A 137 10.54 4.44 2.85
C TRP A 137 11.75 5.29 2.45
N LEU A 138 11.67 6.04 1.35
CA LEU A 138 12.77 6.92 0.92
C LEU A 138 13.05 8.04 1.94
N LYS A 139 12.01 8.59 2.57
CA LYS A 139 12.17 9.58 3.65
C LYS A 139 12.87 8.96 4.86
N GLU A 140 12.47 7.76 5.27
CA GLU A 140 13.09 7.07 6.41
C GLU A 140 14.53 6.65 6.13
N LEU A 141 14.85 6.20 4.91
CA LEU A 141 16.22 5.94 4.49
C LEU A 141 17.09 7.20 4.59
N LYS A 142 16.61 8.33 4.06
CA LYS A 142 17.33 9.62 4.19
C LYS A 142 17.50 10.06 5.64
N LYS A 143 16.51 9.84 6.50
CA LYS A 143 16.63 10.10 7.95
C LYS A 143 17.65 9.18 8.62
N CYS A 144 17.65 7.89 8.27
CA CYS A 144 18.62 6.91 8.75
C CYS A 144 20.04 7.33 8.35
N GLU A 145 20.24 7.63 7.07
CA GLU A 145 21.52 8.10 6.52
C GLU A 145 22.02 9.36 7.24
N ARG A 146 21.14 10.36 7.45
CA ARG A 146 21.49 11.56 8.21
C ARG A 146 21.91 11.25 9.65
N ARG A 147 21.23 10.30 10.32
CA ARG A 147 21.60 9.86 11.68
C ARG A 147 22.97 9.19 11.69
N THR A 148 23.23 8.27 10.76
CA THR A 148 24.53 7.61 10.63
C THR A 148 25.64 8.61 10.35
N ARG A 149 25.44 9.58 9.44
CA ARG A 149 26.43 10.63 9.16
C ARG A 149 26.68 11.56 10.35
N LYS A 150 25.70 11.79 11.23
CA LYS A 150 25.91 12.57 12.46
C LYS A 150 26.78 11.80 13.44
N ARG A 151 26.43 10.54 13.72
CA ARG A 151 27.23 9.66 14.59
C ARG A 151 28.67 9.51 14.10
N LEU A 152 28.86 9.38 12.77
CA LEU A 152 30.20 9.27 12.20
C LEU A 152 31.04 10.52 12.50
N ARG A 153 30.46 11.72 12.32
CA ARG A 153 31.13 12.98 12.66
C ARG A 153 31.42 13.11 14.14
N GLU A 154 30.48 12.74 15.00
CA GLU A 154 30.69 12.75 16.46
C GLU A 154 31.85 11.83 16.87
N ILE A 155 31.92 10.62 16.30
CA ILE A 155 33.03 9.68 16.52
C ILE A 155 34.34 10.25 15.98
N GLU A 156 34.35 10.81 14.78
CA GLU A 156 35.54 11.40 14.16
C GLU A 156 36.09 12.58 15.00
N GLU A 157 35.21 13.46 15.48
CA GLU A 157 35.60 14.54 16.38
C GLU A 157 36.10 14.01 17.73
N GLN A 158 35.48 12.98 18.28
CA GLN A 158 35.96 12.34 19.50
C GLN A 158 37.35 11.72 19.30
N MET A 159 37.57 11.01 18.20
CA MET A 159 38.88 10.46 17.85
C MET A 159 39.92 11.55 17.68
N LYS A 160 39.59 12.65 16.99
CA LYS A 160 40.51 13.79 16.85
C LYS A 160 40.84 14.45 18.18
N ARG A 161 39.86 14.60 19.08
CA ARG A 161 40.08 15.09 20.45
C ARG A 161 41.00 14.15 21.24
N GLN A 162 40.78 12.85 21.16
CA GLN A 162 41.63 11.85 21.82
C GLN A 162 43.05 11.85 21.24
N GLN A 163 43.21 11.94 19.92
CA GLN A 163 44.52 12.04 19.27
C GLN A 163 45.27 13.29 19.76
N MET A 164 44.59 14.44 19.80
CA MET A 164 45.19 15.67 20.30
C MET A 164 45.53 15.59 21.79
N GLU A 165 44.68 14.97 22.62
CA GLU A 165 44.99 14.74 24.03
C GLU A 165 46.20 13.81 24.20
N ASN A 166 46.29 12.75 23.39
CA ASN A 166 47.45 11.84 23.40
C ASN A 166 48.73 12.58 23.01
N GLU A 167 48.72 13.38 21.94
CA GLU A 167 49.89 14.10 21.44
C GLU A 167 50.34 15.23 22.39
N VAL A 168 49.39 16.01 22.93
CA VAL A 168 49.68 17.20 23.73
C VAL A 168 49.95 16.86 25.20
N VAL A 169 49.27 15.84 25.74
CA VAL A 169 49.31 15.53 27.18
C VAL A 169 50.08 14.23 27.43
N TYR A 170 49.74 13.14 26.75
CA TYR A 170 50.24 11.82 27.14
C TYR A 170 51.67 11.57 26.67
N GLU A 171 51.98 11.82 25.40
CA GLU A 171 53.32 11.62 24.81
C GLU A 171 54.41 12.42 25.54
N PRO A 172 54.22 13.71 25.92
CA PRO A 172 55.23 14.44 26.69
C PRO A 172 55.48 13.86 28.08
N ILE A 173 54.44 13.36 28.75
CA ILE A 173 54.59 12.73 30.08
C ILE A 173 55.33 11.40 29.93
N LEU A 174 54.88 10.53 29.03
CA LEU A 174 55.51 9.22 28.80
C LEU A 174 56.97 9.38 28.39
N SER A 175 57.27 10.28 27.45
CA SER A 175 58.64 10.52 26.97
C SER A 175 59.59 10.99 28.08
N LYS A 176 59.13 11.84 29.02
CA LYS A 176 59.91 12.24 30.20
C LYS A 176 60.29 11.05 31.09
N PHE A 177 59.36 10.13 31.33
CA PHE A 177 59.63 8.90 32.09
C PHE A 177 60.56 7.92 31.36
N HIS A 178 60.57 7.93 30.03
CA HIS A 178 61.52 7.14 29.22
C HIS A 178 62.92 7.72 29.16
N HIS A 179 63.08 9.05 29.24
CA HIS A 179 64.36 9.76 29.09
C HIS A 179 64.77 10.47 30.38
N SER A 180 64.77 9.73 31.50
CA SER A 180 65.18 10.22 32.81
C SER A 180 66.69 10.51 32.89
N GLY A 181 67.12 11.62 32.29
CA GLY A 181 68.43 12.21 32.53
C GLY A 181 68.48 12.85 33.92
N GLU A 182 68.70 14.16 33.97
CA GLU A 182 68.73 14.93 35.23
C GLU A 182 67.34 15.29 35.78
N TRP A 183 66.28 15.12 34.97
CA TRP A 183 64.92 15.42 35.35
C TRP A 183 64.40 14.47 36.44
N ARG A 184 63.72 15.02 37.45
CA ARG A 184 63.09 14.30 38.56
C ARG A 184 61.58 14.52 38.52
N PRO A 185 60.75 13.46 38.52
CA PRO A 185 59.29 13.63 38.49
C PRO A 185 58.79 14.20 39.82
N THR A 186 57.85 15.15 39.74
CA THR A 186 57.10 15.62 40.91
C THR A 186 55.94 14.68 41.22
N GLU A 187 55.25 14.92 42.34
CA GLU A 187 54.04 14.16 42.70
C GLU A 187 52.91 14.32 41.67
N GLU A 188 52.85 15.49 41.02
CA GLU A 188 51.91 15.77 39.94
C GLU A 188 52.23 14.92 38.70
N ASP A 189 53.51 14.74 38.34
CA ASP A 189 53.92 13.90 37.21
C ASP A 189 53.56 12.42 37.46
N TRP A 190 53.72 11.93 38.69
CA TRP A 190 53.32 10.58 39.06
C TRP A 190 51.81 10.38 39.00
N LYS A 191 51.04 11.36 39.48
CA LYS A 191 49.57 11.34 39.37
C LYS A 191 49.13 11.35 37.91
N ALA A 192 49.76 12.19 37.06
CA ALA A 192 49.43 12.27 35.65
C ALA A 192 49.75 10.95 34.93
N LEU A 193 50.90 10.34 35.21
CA LEU A 193 51.26 9.01 34.69
C LEU A 193 50.23 7.93 35.10
N ALA A 194 49.85 7.91 36.37
CA ALA A 194 48.84 6.96 36.87
C ALA A 194 47.49 7.14 36.17
N GLN A 195 47.04 8.39 35.96
CA GLN A 195 45.80 8.68 35.24
C GLN A 195 45.85 8.21 33.78
N ILE A 196 46.97 8.42 33.09
CA ILE A 196 47.15 7.96 31.70
C ILE A 196 47.06 6.44 31.64
N ILE A 197 47.78 5.74 32.53
CA ILE A 197 47.78 4.27 32.58
C ILE A 197 46.41 3.74 32.97
N ASP A 198 45.71 4.35 33.93
CA ASP A 198 44.38 3.91 34.34
C ASP A 198 43.33 4.10 33.24
N LYS A 199 43.41 5.21 32.48
CA LYS A 199 42.57 5.44 31.29
C LYS A 199 42.87 4.44 30.18
N THR A 200 44.14 4.10 29.97
CA THR A 200 44.58 3.22 28.88
C THR A 200 44.36 1.73 29.19
N TYR A 201 44.54 1.33 30.45
CA TYR A 201 44.56 -0.07 30.90
C TYR A 201 43.50 -0.35 31.97
N ASN A 202 42.25 0.05 31.72
CA ASN A 202 41.06 -0.29 32.51
C ASN A 202 41.26 -0.23 34.04
N GLY A 203 41.72 0.92 34.54
CA GLY A 203 41.93 1.14 35.97
C GLY A 203 43.02 0.27 36.60
N PHE A 204 44.13 0.07 35.88
CA PHE A 204 45.30 -0.71 36.32
C PHE A 204 45.69 -0.50 37.78
N THR A 205 45.85 0.74 38.21
CA THR A 205 46.30 1.12 39.56
C THR A 205 45.26 0.75 40.62
N TYR A 206 43.97 0.92 40.30
CA TYR A 206 42.88 0.47 41.16
C TYR A 206 42.89 -1.05 41.32
N ARG A 207 42.96 -1.78 40.20
CA ARG A 207 43.02 -3.26 40.20
C ARG A 207 44.23 -3.78 40.96
N LEU A 208 45.39 -3.12 40.83
CA LEU A 208 46.62 -3.47 41.53
C LEU A 208 46.48 -3.30 43.04
N LYS A 209 45.89 -2.18 43.50
CA LYS A 209 45.64 -1.93 44.94
C LYS A 209 44.63 -2.91 45.54
N VAL A 210 43.59 -3.29 44.79
CA VAL A 210 42.62 -4.28 45.24
C VAL A 210 43.27 -5.67 45.36
N THR A 211 44.11 -6.04 44.38
CA THR A 211 44.79 -7.35 44.36
C THR A 211 45.86 -7.47 45.43
N ALA A 212 46.61 -6.40 45.68
CA ALA A 212 47.69 -6.37 46.66
C ALA A 212 47.61 -5.09 47.52
N PRO A 213 46.78 -5.09 48.58
CA PRO A 213 46.58 -3.91 49.44
C PRO A 213 47.84 -3.48 50.20
N SER A 214 48.82 -4.38 50.37
CA SER A 214 50.09 -4.12 51.07
C SER A 214 51.13 -3.38 50.21
N LEU A 215 50.77 -2.92 49.01
CA LEU A 215 51.68 -2.17 48.14
C LEU A 215 51.80 -0.74 48.63
N GLU A 216 53.04 -0.33 48.89
CA GLU A 216 53.36 1.06 49.20
C GLU A 216 53.34 1.92 47.94
N GLU A 217 53.36 3.23 48.10
CA GLU A 217 53.37 4.15 46.96
C GLU A 217 54.57 3.93 46.01
N ARG A 218 55.73 3.62 46.57
CA ARG A 218 56.94 3.26 45.81
C ARG A 218 56.76 1.97 45.00
N ASP A 219 56.07 0.99 45.58
CA ASP A 219 55.75 -0.28 44.95
C ASP A 219 54.83 -0.05 43.72
N ILE A 220 53.85 0.85 43.85
CA ILE A 220 52.95 1.25 42.76
C ILE A 220 53.70 1.98 41.66
N ARG A 221 54.58 2.95 41.99
CA ARG A 221 55.39 3.68 40.99
C ARG A 221 56.26 2.72 40.17
N ALA A 222 56.87 1.72 40.80
CA ALA A 222 57.62 0.68 40.10
C ALA A 222 56.74 -0.12 39.12
N CYS A 223 55.51 -0.44 39.49
CA CYS A 223 54.55 -1.13 38.61
C CYS A 223 54.10 -0.25 37.44
N LEU A 224 53.85 1.05 37.65
CA LEU A 224 53.51 2.00 36.58
C LEU A 224 54.63 2.07 35.53
N LEU A 225 55.89 2.24 35.99
CA LEU A 225 57.07 2.27 35.13
C LEU A 225 57.27 0.97 34.34
N LEU A 226 56.99 -0.19 34.96
CA LEU A 226 57.02 -1.48 34.28
C LEU A 226 55.93 -1.58 33.22
N LYS A 227 54.72 -1.07 33.48
CA LYS A 227 53.59 -1.13 32.55
C LYS A 227 53.86 -0.34 31.27
N ILE A 228 54.52 0.81 31.38
CA ILE A 228 54.96 1.61 30.21
C ILE A 228 56.30 1.13 29.62
N GLY A 229 56.93 0.09 30.19
CA GLY A 229 58.14 -0.51 29.63
C GLY A 229 59.44 0.28 29.84
N VAL A 230 59.53 1.10 30.90
CA VAL A 230 60.79 1.79 31.23
C VAL A 230 61.89 0.77 31.54
N ARG A 231 63.07 0.97 30.94
CA ARG A 231 64.23 0.10 31.16
C ARG A 231 64.76 0.29 32.59
N ARG A 232 65.29 -0.78 33.21
CA ARG A 232 65.83 -0.76 34.60
C ARG A 232 66.81 0.40 34.86
N LYS A 233 67.71 0.66 33.91
CA LYS A 233 68.67 1.77 33.95
C LYS A 233 68.01 3.12 34.19
N ASN A 234 66.85 3.35 33.59
CA ASN A 234 66.10 4.60 33.69
C ASN A 234 65.15 4.59 34.91
N MET A 235 64.69 3.42 35.35
CA MET A 235 63.91 3.30 36.60
C MET A 235 64.73 3.62 37.86
N ALA A 236 66.01 3.26 37.87
CA ALA A 236 66.92 3.44 39.01
C ALA A 236 66.96 4.89 39.53
N PRO A 237 67.24 5.92 38.71
CA PRO A 237 67.18 7.30 39.17
C PRO A 237 65.75 7.69 39.59
N LEU A 238 64.71 7.29 38.85
CA LEU A 238 63.32 7.66 39.15
C LEU A 238 62.81 7.15 40.51
N LEU A 239 63.30 5.99 40.95
CA LEU A 239 62.92 5.36 42.22
C LEU A 239 63.94 5.63 43.35
N PHE A 240 64.97 6.44 43.09
CA PHE A 240 66.10 6.69 44.00
C PHE A 240 66.77 5.39 44.48
N MET A 241 67.04 4.48 43.53
CA MET A 241 67.66 3.17 43.77
C MET A 241 68.85 2.93 42.83
N THR A 242 69.70 1.97 43.17
CA THR A 242 70.66 1.39 42.23
C THR A 242 69.96 0.40 41.28
N GLU A 243 70.56 0.07 40.13
CA GLU A 243 69.97 -0.92 39.21
C GLU A 243 69.79 -2.30 39.84
N SER A 244 70.72 -2.70 40.72
CA SER A 244 70.61 -3.92 41.53
C SER A 244 69.49 -3.82 42.56
N GLY A 245 69.33 -2.64 43.19
CA GLY A 245 68.21 -2.32 44.08
C GLY A 245 66.85 -2.44 43.39
N VAL A 246 66.71 -1.92 42.16
CA VAL A 246 65.50 -2.07 41.34
C VAL A 246 65.21 -3.56 41.05
N SER A 247 66.23 -4.35 40.73
CA SER A 247 66.07 -5.78 40.46
C SER A 247 65.62 -6.56 41.70
N MET A 248 66.19 -6.27 42.87
CA MET A 248 65.74 -6.85 44.15
C MET A 248 64.32 -6.39 44.51
N HIS A 249 64.01 -5.11 44.28
CA HIS A 249 62.70 -4.54 44.51
C HIS A 249 61.64 -5.26 43.67
N HIS A 250 61.93 -5.56 42.40
CA HIS A 250 61.03 -6.33 41.52
C HIS A 250 60.76 -7.75 42.04
N VAL A 251 61.79 -8.45 42.52
CA VAL A 251 61.63 -9.80 43.11
C VAL A 251 60.73 -9.74 44.36
N ARG A 252 60.91 -8.73 45.20
CA ARG A 252 60.08 -8.52 46.41
C ARG A 252 58.63 -8.17 46.04
N LEU A 253 58.45 -7.28 45.07
CA LEU A 253 57.15 -6.87 44.52
C LEU A 253 56.38 -8.05 43.94
N TYR A 254 57.03 -8.91 43.15
CA TYR A 254 56.40 -10.09 42.59
C TYR A 254 55.82 -10.99 43.68
N ARG A 255 56.61 -11.22 44.75
CA ARG A 255 56.15 -11.98 45.91
C ARG A 255 54.99 -11.31 46.64
N LYS A 256 55.02 -9.98 46.79
CA LYS A 256 53.92 -9.22 47.41
C LYS A 256 52.61 -9.36 46.61
N ILE A 257 52.70 -9.31 45.28
CA ILE A 257 51.52 -9.30 44.40
C ILE A 257 50.96 -10.71 44.17
N THR A 258 51.82 -11.71 43.96
CA THR A 258 51.41 -13.06 43.56
C THR A 258 51.47 -14.09 44.70
N GLY A 259 52.12 -13.76 45.82
CA GLY A 259 52.45 -14.70 46.90
C GLY A 259 53.60 -15.66 46.57
N GLN A 260 54.10 -15.70 45.33
CA GLN A 260 55.09 -16.69 44.88
C GLN A 260 56.53 -16.22 45.05
N LYS A 261 57.44 -17.16 45.32
CA LYS A 261 58.88 -16.88 45.38
C LYS A 261 59.47 -16.97 43.96
N THR A 262 60.04 -15.87 43.47
CA THR A 262 60.89 -15.86 42.26
C THR A 262 62.32 -15.48 42.62
N LYS A 263 63.29 -15.95 41.83
CA LYS A 263 64.68 -15.46 41.85
C LYS A 263 64.94 -14.43 40.75
N SER A 264 63.99 -14.27 39.81
CA SER A 264 64.18 -13.46 38.61
C SER A 264 63.32 -12.19 38.65
N SER A 265 63.95 -11.04 38.44
CA SER A 265 63.26 -9.76 38.27
C SER A 265 62.44 -9.69 36.98
N ILE A 266 62.66 -10.60 36.03
CA ILE A 266 61.96 -10.67 34.74
C ILE A 266 60.51 -11.12 34.96
N SER A 267 60.28 -12.03 35.92
CA SER A 267 58.95 -12.55 36.26
C SER A 267 57.95 -11.45 36.62
N LEU A 268 58.39 -10.38 37.31
CA LEU A 268 57.50 -9.24 37.59
C LEU A 268 57.15 -8.46 36.34
N ARG A 269 58.12 -8.22 35.46
CA ARG A 269 57.90 -7.42 34.25
C ARG A 269 56.87 -8.10 33.34
N ASP A 270 57.03 -9.40 33.12
CA ASP A 270 56.09 -10.15 32.29
C ASP A 270 54.69 -10.17 32.92
N PHE A 271 54.62 -10.41 34.24
CA PHE A 271 53.36 -10.35 34.97
C PHE A 271 52.66 -9.00 34.84
N ILE A 272 53.36 -7.88 35.08
CA ILE A 272 52.77 -6.53 35.02
C ILE A 272 52.39 -6.13 33.60
N ARG A 273 53.13 -6.59 32.58
CA ARG A 273 52.77 -6.35 31.18
C ARG A 273 51.39 -6.93 30.88
N ASP A 274 51.13 -8.14 31.37
CA ASP A 274 49.90 -8.89 31.07
C ASP A 274 48.74 -8.62 32.06
N PHE A 275 49.03 -7.98 33.20
CA PHE A 275 48.06 -7.59 34.24
C PHE A 275 47.14 -6.44 33.82
#